data_AF-A0AAJ6IYV2-F1
#
_entry.id   AF-A0AAJ6IYV2-F1
#
_cell.length_a   1.000
_cell.length_b   1.000
_cell.length_c   1.000
_cell.angle_alpha   90.00
_cell.angle_beta   90.00
_cell.angle_gamma   90.00
#
_symmetry.space_group_name_H-M   'P 1'
#
loop_
_entity.id
_entity.type
_entity.pdbx_description
1 polymer ?
#
loop_
_entity_poly.entity_id
_entity_poly.type
_entity_poly.pdbx_seq_one_letter_code
_entity_poly.pdbx_strand_id
1 'polypeptide(L)'
;MVTRKKITGRFGSAAAGMLAATAGVSLAARRRLAAARARQLELDETALRRTSLAHQQRMHWELLTRALDDPSLAEVMDPYDKGIPAERRRQFIYANAWYVYLYHVHQAGLVSRDELYAALREYFQSPIFREYWEASRHMRASLDADSAEARMGRMVDGLVEDIDAADTDEWWVVGTPPSD
;
A
#
# COMPACT_ATOMS: atom_id res chain seq x y z
N MET A 1 63.74 -65.57 10.27
CA MET A 1 62.55 -65.37 9.39
C MET A 1 61.33 -65.72 10.24
N VAL A 2 60.35 -64.86 10.53
CA VAL A 2 59.62 -63.91 9.68
C VAL A 2 59.08 -62.76 10.55
N THR A 3 59.26 -61.52 10.10
CA THR A 3 58.73 -60.31 10.75
C THR A 3 57.28 -60.07 10.32
N ARG A 4 56.32 -60.09 11.25
CA ARG A 4 54.89 -59.85 10.97
C ARG A 4 54.57 -58.36 11.15
N LYS A 5 54.48 -57.63 10.04
CA LYS A 5 54.18 -56.19 10.01
C LYS A 5 52.67 -55.97 10.21
N LYS A 6 52.27 -55.33 11.31
CA LYS A 6 50.88 -54.88 11.54
C LYS A 6 50.63 -53.62 10.72
N ILE A 7 49.82 -53.72 9.67
CA ILE A 7 49.25 -52.57 8.95
C ILE A 7 47.87 -52.36 9.55
N THR A 8 47.77 -51.49 10.53
CA THR A 8 46.49 -51.05 11.12
C THR A 8 46.65 -49.58 11.43
N GLY A 9 45.91 -48.70 10.75
CA GLY A 9 45.86 -47.30 11.16
C GLY A 9 45.40 -46.25 10.16
N ARG A 10 45.49 -46.45 8.83
CA ARG A 10 45.31 -45.31 7.89
C ARG A 10 44.03 -45.27 7.07
N PHE A 11 43.20 -46.32 7.08
CA PHE A 11 41.98 -46.37 6.26
C PHE A 11 40.70 -45.89 6.96
N GLY A 12 40.68 -45.82 8.31
CA GLY A 12 39.49 -45.36 9.05
C GLY A 12 39.24 -43.85 8.97
N SER A 13 40.30 -43.04 8.84
CA SER A 13 40.23 -41.57 8.84
C SER A 13 39.73 -40.99 7.50
N ALA A 14 40.17 -41.55 6.37
CA ALA A 14 39.78 -41.05 5.04
C ALA A 14 38.31 -41.34 4.69
N ALA A 15 37.80 -42.52 5.07
CA ALA A 15 36.39 -42.89 4.85
C ALA A 15 35.43 -42.04 5.70
N ALA A 16 35.77 -41.78 6.96
CA ALA A 16 35.00 -40.89 7.84
C ALA A 16 34.99 -39.44 7.33
N GLY A 17 36.11 -38.92 6.81
CA GLY A 17 36.20 -37.59 6.22
C GLY A 17 35.35 -37.41 4.95
N MET A 18 35.29 -38.44 4.08
CA MET A 18 34.45 -38.41 2.88
C MET A 18 32.94 -38.49 3.20
N LEU A 19 32.55 -39.29 4.19
CA LEU A 19 31.16 -39.37 4.67
C LEU A 19 30.71 -38.05 5.33
N ALA A 20 31.58 -37.41 6.12
CA ALA A 20 31.29 -36.10 6.72
C ALA A 20 31.19 -34.99 5.66
N ALA A 21 32.03 -35.01 4.62
CA ALA A 21 31.99 -34.05 3.53
C ALA A 21 30.71 -34.18 2.68
N THR A 22 30.32 -35.41 2.31
CA THR A 22 29.07 -35.67 1.55
C THR A 22 27.82 -35.38 2.38
N ALA A 23 27.80 -35.71 3.68
CA ALA A 23 26.75 -35.30 4.60
C ALA A 23 26.67 -33.76 4.74
N GLY A 24 27.81 -33.07 4.83
CA GLY A 24 27.88 -31.60 4.88
C GLY A 24 27.37 -30.93 3.60
N VAL A 25 27.77 -31.44 2.42
CA VAL A 25 27.30 -30.96 1.11
C VAL A 25 25.80 -31.18 0.95
N SER A 26 25.28 -32.34 1.34
CA SER A 26 23.85 -32.62 1.27
C SER A 26 23.03 -31.76 2.24
N LEU A 27 23.53 -31.48 3.44
CA LEU A 27 22.90 -30.56 4.38
C LEU A 27 22.92 -29.11 3.86
N ALA A 28 24.04 -28.65 3.30
CA ALA A 28 24.14 -27.32 2.70
C ALA A 28 23.20 -27.16 1.50
N ALA A 29 23.10 -28.18 0.63
CA ALA A 29 22.16 -28.20 -0.49
C ALA A 29 20.70 -28.17 -0.01
N ARG A 30 20.35 -28.96 1.02
CA ARG A 30 19.01 -28.93 1.64
C ARG A 30 18.66 -27.58 2.24
N ARG A 31 19.61 -26.93 2.95
CA ARG A 31 19.43 -25.58 3.51
C ARG A 31 19.19 -24.53 2.42
N ARG A 32 19.97 -24.60 1.32
CA ARG A 32 19.77 -23.70 0.16
C ARG A 32 18.41 -23.90 -0.49
N LEU A 33 17.97 -25.15 -0.67
CA LEU A 33 16.65 -25.44 -1.23
C LEU A 33 15.52 -24.98 -0.29
N ALA A 34 15.66 -25.18 1.02
CA ALA A 34 14.70 -24.69 2.00
C ALA A 34 14.62 -23.15 2.00
N ALA A 35 15.76 -22.46 1.96
CA ALA A 35 15.80 -21.00 1.86
C ALA A 35 15.20 -20.48 0.55
N ALA A 36 15.48 -21.15 -0.58
CA ALA A 36 14.87 -20.80 -1.87
C ALA A 36 13.35 -20.99 -1.85
N ARG A 37 12.85 -22.08 -1.24
CA ARG A 37 11.41 -22.31 -1.08
C ARG A 37 10.76 -21.29 -0.16
N ALA A 38 11.39 -20.95 0.96
CA ALA A 38 10.88 -19.92 1.86
C ALA A 38 10.77 -18.56 1.15
N ARG A 39 11.80 -18.20 0.39
CA ARG A 39 11.79 -16.97 -0.43
C ARG A 39 10.72 -17.00 -1.52
N GLN A 40 10.51 -18.16 -2.16
CA GLN A 40 9.45 -18.31 -3.14
C GLN A 40 8.07 -18.12 -2.50
N LEU A 41 7.82 -18.74 -1.34
CA LEU A 41 6.56 -18.58 -0.61
C LEU A 41 6.30 -17.13 -0.21
N GLU A 42 7.33 -16.40 0.23
CA GLU A 42 7.23 -14.97 0.57
C GLU A 42 6.87 -14.12 -0.66
N LEU A 43 7.48 -14.40 -1.81
CA LEU A 43 7.16 -13.74 -3.07
C LEU A 43 5.73 -14.06 -3.54
N ASP A 44 5.33 -15.33 -3.44
CA ASP A 44 3.98 -15.78 -3.81
C ASP A 44 2.92 -15.15 -2.89
N GLU A 45 3.17 -15.10 -1.58
CA GLU A 45 2.28 -14.44 -0.62
C GLU A 45 2.17 -12.93 -0.91
N THR A 46 3.28 -12.28 -1.23
CA THR A 46 3.28 -10.86 -1.61
C THR A 46 2.50 -10.63 -2.90
N ALA A 47 2.67 -11.49 -3.90
CA ALA A 47 1.94 -11.41 -5.17
C ALA A 47 0.42 -11.64 -4.99
N LEU A 48 0.04 -12.61 -4.15
CA LEU A 48 -1.35 -12.85 -3.78
C LEU A 48 -1.94 -11.63 -3.06
N ARG A 49 -1.26 -11.08 -2.05
CA ARG A 49 -1.71 -9.88 -1.33
C ARG A 49 -1.92 -8.70 -2.28
N ARG A 50 -0.99 -8.43 -3.19
CA ARG A 50 -1.12 -7.38 -4.22
C ARG A 50 -2.32 -7.60 -5.13
N THR A 51 -2.54 -8.83 -5.56
CA THR A 51 -3.67 -9.20 -6.42
C THR A 51 -5.01 -9.02 -5.69
N SER A 52 -5.08 -9.44 -4.43
CA SER A 52 -6.25 -9.24 -3.57
C SER A 52 -6.53 -7.76 -3.36
N LEU A 53 -5.52 -6.93 -3.09
CA LEU A 53 -5.68 -5.48 -2.94
C LEU A 53 -6.21 -4.83 -4.22
N ALA A 54 -5.61 -5.13 -5.37
CA ALA A 54 -6.08 -4.61 -6.65
C ALA A 54 -7.53 -5.04 -6.96
N HIS A 55 -7.91 -6.26 -6.57
CA HIS A 55 -9.29 -6.72 -6.70
C HIS A 55 -10.24 -5.97 -5.76
N GLN A 56 -9.88 -5.77 -4.49
CA GLN A 56 -10.67 -4.99 -3.54
C GLN A 56 -10.85 -3.54 -4.00
N GLN A 57 -9.81 -2.91 -4.56
CA GLN A 57 -9.88 -1.57 -5.15
C GLN A 57 -10.87 -1.50 -6.31
N ARG A 58 -10.85 -2.50 -7.21
CA ARG A 58 -11.84 -2.59 -8.30
C ARG A 58 -13.26 -2.77 -7.75
N MET A 59 -13.46 -3.64 -6.77
CA MET A 59 -14.78 -3.84 -6.14
C MET A 59 -15.29 -2.57 -5.47
N HIS A 60 -14.42 -1.82 -4.78
CA HIS A 60 -14.78 -0.54 -4.18
C HIS A 60 -15.22 0.47 -5.24
N TRP A 61 -14.48 0.59 -6.34
CA TRP A 61 -14.86 1.44 -7.47
C TRP A 61 -16.23 1.04 -8.05
N GLU A 62 -16.48 -0.25 -8.26
CA GLU A 62 -17.77 -0.75 -8.76
C GLU A 62 -18.94 -0.40 -7.82
N LEU A 63 -18.74 -0.44 -6.51
CA LEU A 63 -19.75 -0.03 -5.54
C LEU A 63 -20.03 1.46 -5.62
N LEU A 64 -18.99 2.30 -5.73
CA LEU A 64 -19.15 3.74 -5.88
C LEU A 64 -19.87 4.09 -7.20
N THR A 65 -19.53 3.46 -8.31
CA THR A 65 -20.20 3.72 -9.60
C THR A 65 -21.67 3.31 -9.56
N ARG A 66 -22.02 2.20 -8.91
CA ARG A 66 -23.44 1.83 -8.72
C ARG A 66 -24.21 2.86 -7.89
N ALA A 67 -23.58 3.42 -6.87
CA ALA A 67 -24.18 4.50 -6.07
C ALA A 67 -24.32 5.82 -6.86
N LEU A 68 -23.48 6.04 -7.87
CA LEU A 68 -23.64 7.18 -8.79
C LEU A 68 -24.83 7.01 -9.74
N ASP A 69 -25.04 5.79 -10.24
CA ASP A 69 -26.12 5.46 -11.18
C ASP A 69 -27.50 5.41 -10.52
N ASP A 70 -27.56 4.93 -9.26
CA ASP A 70 -28.80 4.83 -8.48
C ASP A 70 -28.68 5.62 -7.17
N PRO A 71 -29.29 6.82 -7.09
CA PRO A 71 -29.26 7.66 -5.89
C PRO A 71 -29.83 6.99 -4.63
N SER A 72 -30.70 5.98 -4.78
CA SER A 72 -31.24 5.25 -3.63
C SER A 72 -30.17 4.35 -2.98
N LEU A 73 -29.22 3.82 -3.75
CA LEU A 73 -28.08 3.06 -3.22
C LEU A 73 -27.10 3.99 -2.49
N ALA A 74 -26.99 5.24 -2.94
CA ALA A 74 -26.22 6.27 -2.24
C ALA A 74 -26.82 6.65 -0.87
N GLU A 75 -28.04 6.24 -0.51
CA GLU A 75 -28.58 6.46 0.83
C GLU A 75 -28.04 5.47 1.87
N VAL A 76 -27.56 4.30 1.44
CA VAL A 76 -26.87 3.34 2.33
C VAL A 76 -25.52 3.90 2.76
N MET A 77 -24.89 4.63 1.85
CA MET A 77 -23.77 5.49 2.15
C MET A 77 -24.34 6.76 2.81
N ASP A 78 -24.56 6.73 4.12
CA ASP A 78 -24.87 7.91 4.95
C ASP A 78 -23.61 8.51 5.63
N PRO A 79 -22.45 8.73 4.95
CA PRO A 79 -21.28 9.30 5.61
C PRO A 79 -21.33 10.82 5.74
N TYR A 80 -22.29 11.49 5.10
CA TYR A 80 -22.39 12.94 5.04
C TYR A 80 -23.66 13.43 5.72
N ASP A 81 -23.71 14.72 6.08
CA ASP A 81 -24.90 15.33 6.66
C ASP A 81 -26.16 15.05 5.82
N LYS A 82 -27.26 14.64 6.47
CA LYS A 82 -28.56 14.35 5.85
C LYS A 82 -29.16 15.56 5.13
N GLY A 83 -28.68 16.77 5.43
CA GLY A 83 -29.03 17.98 4.71
C GLY A 83 -28.47 18.07 3.28
N ILE A 84 -27.53 17.22 2.88
CA ILE A 84 -26.89 17.29 1.57
C ILE A 84 -27.81 16.73 0.47
N PRO A 85 -28.16 17.53 -0.56
CA PRO A 85 -29.00 17.07 -1.67
C PRO A 85 -28.38 15.88 -2.43
N ALA A 86 -29.23 15.01 -2.99
CA ALA A 86 -28.79 13.80 -3.70
C ALA A 86 -27.79 14.08 -4.84
N GLU A 87 -27.94 15.20 -5.55
CA GLU A 87 -26.99 15.60 -6.59
C GLU A 87 -25.59 15.89 -6.04
N ARG A 88 -25.51 16.68 -4.96
CA ARG A 88 -24.24 16.99 -4.29
C ARG A 88 -23.62 15.74 -3.69
N ARG A 89 -24.45 14.81 -3.17
CA ARG A 89 -24.00 13.51 -2.67
C ARG A 89 -23.29 12.69 -3.76
N ARG A 90 -23.82 12.65 -4.99
CA ARG A 90 -23.14 11.99 -6.12
C ARG A 90 -21.78 12.63 -6.42
N GLN A 91 -21.69 13.96 -6.39
CA GLN A 91 -20.42 14.66 -6.57
C GLN A 91 -19.41 14.29 -5.47
N PHE A 92 -19.84 14.17 -4.22
CA PHE A 92 -18.98 13.75 -3.10
C PHE A 92 -18.55 12.29 -3.22
N ILE A 93 -19.43 11.40 -3.67
CA ILE A 93 -19.07 10.00 -3.98
C ILE A 93 -17.97 9.97 -5.04
N TYR A 94 -18.08 10.79 -6.09
CA TYR A 94 -17.05 10.86 -7.13
C TYR A 94 -15.74 11.49 -6.63
N ALA A 95 -15.80 12.51 -5.78
CA ALA A 95 -14.62 13.09 -5.14
C ALA A 95 -13.91 12.08 -4.22
N ASN A 96 -14.68 11.31 -3.44
CA ASN A 96 -14.16 10.21 -2.65
C ASN A 96 -13.47 9.15 -3.52
N ALA A 97 -14.07 8.80 -4.66
CA ALA A 97 -13.51 7.84 -5.59
C ALA A 97 -12.13 8.27 -6.11
N TRP A 98 -11.96 9.56 -6.45
CA TRP A 98 -10.66 10.13 -6.82
C TRP A 98 -9.67 10.16 -5.66
N TYR A 99 -10.09 10.59 -4.48
CA TYR A 99 -9.23 10.61 -3.29
C TYR A 99 -8.68 9.21 -2.96
N VAL A 100 -9.56 8.21 -2.90
CA VAL A 100 -9.21 6.81 -2.60
C VAL A 100 -8.34 6.21 -3.71
N TYR A 101 -8.61 6.55 -4.98
CA TYR A 101 -7.74 6.18 -6.10
C TYR A 101 -6.32 6.71 -5.91
N LEU A 102 -6.15 8.01 -5.64
CA LEU A 102 -4.85 8.65 -5.43
C LEU A 102 -4.10 8.04 -4.24
N TYR A 103 -4.80 7.81 -3.12
CA TYR A 103 -4.25 7.10 -1.97
C TYR A 103 -3.72 5.72 -2.36
N HIS A 104 -4.49 4.94 -3.12
CA HIS A 104 -4.13 3.59 -3.50
C HIS A 104 -2.98 3.51 -4.50
N VAL A 105 -2.89 4.41 -5.47
CA VAL A 105 -1.76 4.42 -6.42
C VAL A 105 -0.46 4.82 -5.72
N HIS A 106 -0.52 5.74 -4.74
CA HIS A 106 0.63 6.08 -3.91
C HIS A 106 1.06 4.89 -3.03
N GLN A 107 0.11 4.22 -2.38
CA GLN A 107 0.38 3.04 -1.55
C GLN A 107 0.95 1.86 -2.35
N ALA A 108 0.61 1.77 -3.63
CA ALA A 108 1.19 0.80 -4.55
C ALA A 108 2.60 1.19 -5.04
N GLY A 109 3.08 2.39 -4.71
CA GLY A 109 4.36 2.93 -5.17
C GLY A 109 4.38 3.31 -6.65
N LEU A 110 3.20 3.54 -7.26
CA LEU A 110 3.08 3.94 -8.67
C LEU A 110 3.27 5.43 -8.87
N VAL A 111 3.00 6.22 -7.82
CA VAL A 111 3.28 7.65 -7.77
C VAL A 111 4.08 7.93 -6.51
N SER A 112 5.05 8.83 -6.63
CA SER A 112 5.79 9.40 -5.51
C SER A 112 4.89 10.29 -4.66
N ARG A 113 5.36 10.66 -3.46
CA ARG A 113 4.65 11.60 -2.59
C ARG A 113 4.51 12.97 -3.23
N ASP A 114 5.52 13.44 -3.95
CA ASP A 114 5.50 14.76 -4.62
C ASP A 114 4.47 14.77 -5.74
N GLU A 115 4.40 13.70 -6.54
CA GLU A 115 3.37 13.52 -7.57
C GLU A 115 1.98 13.41 -6.97
N LEU A 116 1.82 12.71 -5.84
CA LEU A 116 0.56 12.64 -5.10
C LEU A 116 0.13 14.05 -4.64
N TYR A 117 1.05 14.81 -4.03
CA TYR A 117 0.77 16.15 -3.54
C TYR A 117 0.38 17.11 -4.68
N ALA A 118 1.08 17.04 -5.82
CA ALA A 118 0.75 17.82 -7.01
C ALA A 118 -0.64 17.46 -7.56
N ALA A 119 -0.98 16.17 -7.64
CA ALA A 119 -2.29 15.73 -8.10
C ALA A 119 -3.41 16.20 -7.14
N LEU A 120 -3.22 16.05 -5.83
CA LEU A 120 -4.17 16.54 -4.84
C LEU A 120 -4.38 18.06 -4.99
N ARG A 121 -3.30 18.83 -5.16
CA ARG A 121 -3.38 20.28 -5.34
C ARG A 121 -4.27 20.68 -6.50
N GLU A 122 -4.22 19.94 -7.61
CA GLU A 122 -5.10 20.13 -8.77
C GLU A 122 -6.57 19.88 -8.41
N TYR A 123 -6.89 18.72 -7.82
CA TYR A 123 -8.28 18.39 -7.45
C TYR A 123 -8.87 19.35 -6.42
N PHE A 124 -8.05 19.79 -5.46
CA PHE A 124 -8.47 20.71 -4.41
C PHE A 124 -8.67 22.15 -4.89
N GLN A 125 -8.36 22.48 -6.16
CA GLN A 125 -8.85 23.72 -6.78
C GLN A 125 -10.38 23.74 -6.91
N SER A 126 -11.00 22.56 -7.03
CA SER A 126 -12.45 22.44 -7.14
C SER A 126 -13.14 22.74 -5.80
N PRO A 127 -14.09 23.70 -5.75
CA PRO A 127 -14.84 23.98 -4.52
C PRO A 127 -15.65 22.76 -4.05
N ILE A 128 -16.11 21.92 -4.98
CA ILE A 128 -16.84 20.69 -4.65
C ILE A 128 -15.93 19.70 -3.90
N PHE A 129 -14.67 19.61 -4.28
CA PHE A 129 -13.71 18.72 -3.61
C PHE A 129 -13.38 19.23 -2.21
N ARG A 130 -13.26 20.55 -2.02
CA ARG A 130 -13.13 21.18 -0.69
C ARG A 130 -14.35 20.94 0.20
N GLU A 131 -15.55 21.11 -0.36
CA GLU A 131 -16.78 20.83 0.40
C GLU A 131 -16.91 19.35 0.78
N TYR A 132 -16.56 18.42 -0.13
CA TYR A 132 -16.46 17.00 0.18
C TYR A 132 -15.46 16.76 1.32
N TRP A 133 -14.31 17.43 1.26
CA TRP A 133 -13.26 17.29 2.25
C TRP A 133 -13.72 17.68 3.65
N GLU A 134 -14.44 18.79 3.77
CA GLU A 134 -15.05 19.20 5.04
C GLU A 134 -16.17 18.26 5.46
N ALA A 135 -17.08 17.90 4.54
CA ALA A 135 -18.21 17.01 4.83
C ALA A 135 -17.78 15.61 5.32
N SER A 136 -16.63 15.12 4.86
CA SER A 136 -16.07 13.81 5.25
C SER A 136 -15.13 13.86 6.46
N ARG A 137 -14.92 15.03 7.11
CA ARG A 137 -13.93 15.19 8.19
C ARG A 137 -14.10 14.18 9.34
N HIS A 138 -15.33 13.85 9.72
CA HIS A 138 -15.61 12.94 10.83
C HIS A 138 -15.22 11.50 10.50
N MET A 139 -15.29 11.11 9.22
CA MET A 139 -14.80 9.81 8.76
C MET A 139 -13.29 9.73 8.89
N ARG A 140 -12.57 10.80 8.52
CA ARG A 140 -11.11 10.84 8.67
C ARG A 140 -10.67 10.90 10.13
N ALA A 141 -11.44 11.59 10.98
CA ALA A 141 -11.17 11.69 12.41
C ALA A 141 -11.31 10.34 13.15
N SER A 142 -12.02 9.36 12.59
CA SER A 142 -12.16 8.02 13.18
C SER A 142 -11.04 7.04 12.79
N LEU A 143 -10.15 7.45 11.87
CA LEU A 143 -9.00 6.65 11.47
C LEU A 143 -7.97 6.56 12.59
N ASP A 144 -7.22 5.46 12.61
CA ASP A 144 -6.00 5.37 13.40
C ASP A 144 -5.06 6.52 12.98
N ALA A 145 -4.61 7.32 13.96
CA ALA A 145 -3.78 8.49 13.75
C ALA A 145 -2.44 8.17 13.05
N ASP A 146 -1.96 6.94 13.23
CA ASP A 146 -0.74 6.40 12.64
C ASP A 146 -0.98 5.65 11.33
N SER A 147 -2.23 5.57 10.86
CA SER A 147 -2.52 5.03 9.54
C SER A 147 -1.94 5.93 8.45
N ALA A 148 -1.57 5.31 7.32
CA ALA A 148 -1.09 6.05 6.16
C ALA A 148 -2.15 7.00 5.58
N GLU A 149 -3.43 6.62 5.68
CA GLU A 149 -4.54 7.48 5.25
C GLU A 149 -4.69 8.69 6.17
N ALA A 150 -4.56 8.54 7.50
CA ALA A 150 -4.58 9.68 8.42
C ALA A 150 -3.39 10.64 8.19
N ARG A 151 -2.20 10.12 7.85
CA ARG A 151 -1.06 10.96 7.44
C ARG A 151 -1.34 11.74 6.15
N MET A 152 -1.91 11.08 5.14
CA MET A 152 -2.34 11.73 3.90
C MET A 152 -3.42 12.79 4.18
N GLY A 153 -4.37 12.49 5.07
CA GLY A 153 -5.41 13.42 5.50
C GLY A 153 -4.82 14.71 6.07
N ARG A 154 -3.89 14.62 7.03
CA ARG A 154 -3.24 15.81 7.60
C ARG A 154 -2.43 16.60 6.57
N MET A 155 -1.78 15.91 5.63
CA MET A 155 -1.06 16.56 4.52
C MET A 155 -2.01 17.35 3.63
N VAL A 156 -3.20 16.80 3.35
CA VAL A 156 -4.24 17.48 2.56
C VAL A 156 -4.86 18.63 3.37
N ASP A 157 -5.08 18.48 4.67
CA ASP A 157 -5.59 19.57 5.52
C ASP A 157 -4.67 20.80 5.43
N GLY A 158 -3.35 20.60 5.56
CA GLY A 158 -2.38 21.69 5.37
C GLY A 158 -2.34 22.26 3.95
N LEU A 159 -2.48 21.41 2.93
CA LEU A 159 -2.58 21.86 1.53
C LEU A 159 -3.82 22.75 1.29
N VAL A 160 -4.96 22.42 1.91
CA VAL A 160 -6.18 23.23 1.80
C VAL A 160 -5.96 24.59 2.47
N GLU A 161 -5.33 24.62 3.66
CA GLU A 161 -4.95 25.86 4.33
C GLU A 161 -4.02 26.73 3.46
N ASP A 162 -3.01 26.12 2.83
CA ASP A 162 -2.08 26.81 1.93
C ASP A 162 -2.81 27.40 0.71
N ILE A 163 -3.73 26.64 0.10
CA ILE A 163 -4.55 27.10 -1.03
C ILE A 163 -5.43 28.28 -0.63
N ASP A 164 -6.10 28.20 0.52
CA ASP A 164 -7.01 29.25 0.98
C ASP A 164 -6.26 30.53 1.40
N ALA A 165 -5.02 30.41 1.86
CA ALA A 165 -4.16 31.53 2.21
C ALA A 165 -3.43 32.17 1.02
N ALA A 166 -3.33 31.45 -0.11
CA ALA A 166 -2.58 31.89 -1.28
C ALA A 166 -3.34 32.98 -2.06
N ASP A 167 -2.76 34.17 -2.15
CA ASP A 167 -3.22 35.26 -3.02
C ASP A 167 -2.50 35.21 -4.37
N THR A 168 -2.69 34.11 -5.11
CA THR A 168 -2.10 33.93 -6.45
C THR A 168 -2.97 33.04 -7.35
N ASP A 169 -3.00 33.36 -8.63
CA ASP A 169 -3.61 32.52 -9.67
C ASP A 169 -2.73 31.31 -10.03
N GLU A 170 -1.45 31.33 -9.65
CA GLU A 170 -0.49 30.25 -9.91
C GLU A 170 -0.64 29.12 -8.88
N TRP A 171 -1.80 28.47 -8.90
CA TRP A 171 -2.12 27.43 -7.92
C TRP A 171 -1.12 26.26 -7.91
N TRP A 172 -0.42 25.97 -9.01
CA TRP A 172 0.52 24.84 -9.10
C TRP A 172 1.80 25.00 -8.25
N VAL A 173 2.10 26.21 -7.75
CA VAL A 173 3.24 26.45 -6.83
C VAL A 173 2.84 26.55 -5.35
N VAL A 174 1.54 26.47 -5.05
CA VAL A 174 1.03 26.68 -3.68
C VAL A 174 1.32 25.47 -2.78
N GLY A 175 1.87 25.74 -1.60
CA GLY A 175 2.21 24.71 -0.62
C GLY A 175 3.41 23.84 -1.01
N THR A 176 4.11 23.34 0.00
CA THR A 176 5.21 22.38 -0.17
C THR A 176 4.84 21.04 0.42
N PRO A 177 5.10 19.91 -0.28
CA PRO A 177 4.91 18.60 0.31
C PRO A 177 5.74 18.50 1.59
N PRO A 178 5.16 18.01 2.72
CA PRO A 178 5.89 17.91 3.97
C PRO A 178 7.13 17.02 3.77
N SER A 179 8.27 17.48 4.29
CA SER A 179 9.46 16.65 4.43
C SER A 179 9.24 15.76 5.66
N ASP A 180 9.28 14.44 5.51
CA ASP A 180 9.30 13.54 6.68
C ASP A 180 10.65 13.65 7.41
#